data_AF-A0A3M1PQU1-F1
#
_entry.id   AF-A0A3M1PQU1-F1
#
_cell.length_a   1.000
_cell.length_b   1.000
_cell.length_c   1.000
_cell.angle_alpha   90.00
_cell.angle_beta   90.00
_cell.angle_gamma   90.00
#
_symmetry.space_group_name_H-M   'P 1'
#
loop_
_entity.id
_entity.type
_entity.pdbx_description
1 polymer ?
#
loop_
_entity_poly.entity_id
_entity_poly.type
_entity_poly.pdbx_seq_one_letter_code
_entity_poly.pdbx_strand_id
1 'polypeptide(L)'
;MLLTQNALFEEVQQNYRSEIQWGNRRIPCATPQGLVILKFYALPSLYGQGRFDRAALYETDILQLAYRYNLSLEDAMQVVDPHLIASDRSEIREIARDIEQRRQRIDRARPSSPENQVEP
;
A
#
# COMPACT_ATOMS: atom_id res chain seq x y z
N MET A 1 21.63 -9.31 -8.37
CA MET A 1 20.23 -9.29 -8.86
C MET A 1 19.97 -7.91 -9.47
N LEU A 2 19.31 -7.81 -10.63
CA LEU A 2 19.14 -6.53 -11.33
C LEU A 2 18.15 -5.55 -10.66
N LEU A 3 17.28 -6.05 -9.77
CA LEU A 3 16.27 -5.25 -9.05
C LEU A 3 16.79 -4.59 -7.74
N THR A 4 17.95 -5.00 -7.22
CA THR A 4 18.52 -4.43 -5.97
C THR A 4 19.33 -3.16 -6.20
N GLN A 5 19.27 -2.55 -7.40
CA GLN A 5 19.92 -1.26 -7.65
C GLN A 5 19.05 -0.07 -7.22
N ASN A 6 17.75 -0.31 -7.00
CA ASN A 6 16.85 0.73 -6.50
C ASN A 6 16.84 0.70 -4.97
N ALA A 7 17.25 1.80 -4.35
CA ALA A 7 17.35 1.92 -2.89
C ALA A 7 16.02 1.61 -2.16
N LEU A 8 14.86 1.91 -2.77
CA LEU A 8 13.57 1.56 -2.17
C LEU A 8 13.35 0.04 -2.17
N PHE A 9 13.75 -0.67 -3.23
CA PHE A 9 13.55 -2.11 -3.29
C PHE A 9 14.44 -2.83 -2.28
N GLU A 10 15.64 -2.32 -2.03
CA GLU A 10 16.50 -2.78 -0.95
C GLU A 10 15.87 -2.53 0.42
N GLU A 11 15.38 -1.31 0.68
CA GLU A 11 14.65 -0.95 1.91
C GLU A 11 13.46 -1.89 2.18
N VAL A 12 12.63 -2.15 1.16
CA VAL A 12 11.48 -3.08 1.26
C VAL A 12 11.95 -4.51 1.53
N GLN A 13 13.02 -4.95 0.87
CA GLN A 13 13.54 -6.31 1.05
C GLN A 13 14.12 -6.53 2.46
N GLN A 14 14.72 -5.50 3.06
CA GLN A 14 15.33 -5.56 4.38
C GLN A 14 14.30 -5.40 5.50
N ASN A 15 13.40 -4.42 5.39
CA ASN A 15 12.55 -3.98 6.50
C ASN A 15 11.07 -4.40 6.35
N TYR A 16 10.62 -4.72 5.14
CA TYR A 16 9.21 -5.02 4.84
C TYR A 16 9.04 -6.41 4.20
N ARG A 17 9.78 -7.39 4.72
CA ARG A 17 9.76 -8.79 4.28
C ARG A 17 9.11 -9.70 5.32
N SER A 18 8.38 -10.69 4.81
CA SER A 18 7.88 -11.86 5.53
C SER A 18 8.41 -13.13 4.86
N GLU A 19 8.35 -14.25 5.59
CA GLU A 19 8.59 -15.58 5.00
C GLU A 19 7.30 -16.38 5.05
N ILE A 20 6.89 -16.92 3.90
CA ILE A 20 5.79 -17.88 3.82
C ILE A 20 6.36 -19.27 3.59
N GLN A 21 5.86 -20.24 4.35
CA GLN A 21 6.17 -21.65 4.11
C GLN A 21 5.33 -22.13 2.92
N TRP A 22 5.99 -22.61 1.88
CA TRP A 22 5.37 -23.19 0.70
C TRP A 22 6.00 -24.56 0.40
N GLY A 23 5.27 -25.62 0.71
CA GLY A 23 5.81 -26.98 0.69
C GLY A 23 7.04 -27.09 1.61
N ASN A 24 8.17 -27.52 1.05
CA ASN A 24 9.44 -27.65 1.78
C ASN A 24 10.35 -26.41 1.67
N ARG A 25 9.83 -25.27 1.21
CA ARG A 25 10.61 -24.04 0.99
C ARG A 25 10.02 -22.86 1.75
N ARG A 26 10.89 -21.97 2.21
CA ARG A 26 10.49 -20.64 2.66
C ARG A 26 10.67 -19.65 1.52
N ILE A 27 9.59 -18.95 1.18
CA ILE A 27 9.58 -17.96 0.11
C ILE A 27 9.57 -16.57 0.77
N PRO A 28 10.55 -15.70 0.47
CA PRO A 28 10.51 -14.32 0.91
C PRO A 28 9.42 -13.56 0.15
N CYS A 29 8.54 -12.89 0.88
CA CYS A 29 7.47 -12.09 0.32
C CYS A 29 7.43 -10.71 0.98
N ALA A 30 7.06 -9.68 0.23
CA ALA A 30 6.77 -8.38 0.84
C ALA A 30 5.59 -8.52 1.83
N THR A 31 5.65 -7.81 2.93
CA THR A 31 4.50 -7.64 3.83
C THR A 31 3.42 -6.82 3.12
N PRO A 32 2.15 -6.82 3.60
CA PRO A 32 1.13 -5.92 3.08
C PRO A 32 1.58 -4.45 3.04
N GLN A 33 2.28 -3.98 4.07
CA GLN A 33 2.89 -2.64 4.11
C GLN A 33 3.94 -2.47 2.99
N GLY A 34 4.82 -3.45 2.82
CA GLY A 34 5.80 -3.44 1.73
C GLY A 34 5.15 -3.38 0.35
N LEU A 35 4.02 -4.06 0.15
CA LEU A 35 3.26 -3.99 -1.11
C LEU A 35 2.67 -2.59 -1.34
N VAL A 36 2.13 -1.94 -0.30
CA VAL A 36 1.64 -0.55 -0.40
C VAL A 36 2.77 0.39 -0.80
N ILE A 37 3.93 0.30 -0.14
CA ILE A 37 5.13 1.10 -0.44
C ILE A 37 5.54 0.94 -1.91
N LEU A 38 5.67 -0.31 -2.39
CA LEU A 38 6.04 -0.59 -3.78
C LEU A 38 5.01 -0.06 -4.79
N LYS A 39 3.72 -0.09 -4.44
CA LYS A 39 2.66 0.42 -5.30
C LYS A 39 2.65 1.93 -5.38
N PHE A 40 2.79 2.63 -4.25
CA PHE A 40 2.94 4.09 -4.26
C PHE A 40 4.13 4.53 -5.10
N TYR A 41 5.26 3.83 -4.99
CA TYR A 41 6.44 4.15 -5.80
C TYR A 41 6.24 3.95 -7.31
N ALA A 42 5.37 3.02 -7.71
CA ALA A 42 5.11 2.76 -9.13
C ALA A 42 4.11 3.74 -9.76
N LEU A 43 3.21 4.33 -8.97
CA LEU A 43 2.12 5.18 -9.47
C LEU A 43 2.57 6.38 -10.32
N PRO A 44 3.62 7.15 -9.98
CA PRO A 44 4.03 8.30 -10.81
C PRO A 44 4.40 7.87 -12.23
N SER A 45 5.09 6.73 -12.36
CA SER A 45 5.46 6.17 -13.66
C SER A 45 4.24 5.71 -14.45
N LEU A 46 3.23 5.14 -13.78
CA LEU A 46 1.98 4.74 -14.43
C LEU A 46 1.19 5.96 -14.94
N TYR A 47 1.07 7.01 -14.13
CA TYR A 47 0.40 8.24 -14.52
C TYR A 47 1.16 8.98 -15.63
N GLY A 48 2.48 9.13 -15.49
CA GLY A 48 3.33 9.77 -16.51
C GLY A 48 3.33 9.05 -17.86
N GLN A 49 3.07 7.74 -17.87
CA GLN A 49 2.94 6.94 -19.10
C GLN A 49 1.50 6.85 -19.63
N GLY A 50 0.53 7.52 -18.99
CA GLY A 50 -0.89 7.47 -19.39
C GLY A 50 -1.56 6.11 -19.14
N ARG A 51 -1.02 5.29 -18.23
CA ARG A 51 -1.50 3.94 -17.92
C ARG A 51 -2.56 3.96 -16.82
N PHE A 52 -3.64 4.69 -17.07
CA PHE A 52 -4.67 4.97 -16.09
C PHE A 52 -5.41 3.72 -15.60
N ASP A 53 -5.58 2.72 -16.48
CA ASP A 53 -6.14 1.41 -16.13
C ASP A 53 -5.32 0.75 -15.01
N ARG A 54 -4.00 0.76 -15.13
CA ARG A 54 -3.09 0.19 -14.14
C ARG A 54 -2.98 1.04 -12.89
N ALA A 55 -2.96 2.37 -13.03
CA ALA A 55 -2.94 3.27 -11.89
C ALA A 55 -4.18 3.07 -11.01
N ALA A 56 -5.37 2.99 -11.62
CA ALA A 56 -6.62 2.72 -10.91
C ALA A 56 -6.62 1.37 -10.19
N LEU A 57 -6.05 0.32 -10.80
CA LEU A 57 -5.86 -0.97 -10.15
C LEU A 57 -4.93 -0.86 -8.93
N TYR A 58 -3.84 -0.11 -9.04
CA TYR A 58 -2.89 0.09 -7.95
C TYR A 58 -3.52 0.85 -6.78
N GLU A 59 -4.24 1.93 -7.05
CA GLU A 59 -4.96 2.66 -6.00
C GLU A 59 -6.01 1.80 -5.30
N THR A 60 -6.77 1.02 -6.08
CA THR A 60 -7.79 0.12 -5.53
C THR A 60 -7.14 -0.94 -4.64
N ASP A 61 -6.01 -1.50 -5.05
CA ASP A 61 -5.30 -2.50 -4.27
C ASP A 61 -4.69 -1.89 -2.99
N ILE A 62 -4.15 -0.66 -3.06
CA ILE A 62 -3.69 0.06 -1.87
C ILE A 62 -4.85 0.28 -0.88
N LEU A 63 -6.02 0.72 -1.36
CA LEU A 63 -7.21 0.87 -0.53
C LEU A 63 -7.59 -0.45 0.15
N GLN A 64 -7.63 -1.54 -0.61
CA GLN A 64 -8.00 -2.86 -0.09
C GLN A 64 -7.00 -3.38 0.93
N LEU A 65 -5.70 -3.23 0.68
CA LEU A 65 -4.65 -3.60 1.61
C LEU A 65 -4.72 -2.77 2.89
N ALA A 66 -4.84 -1.45 2.77
CA ALA A 66 -4.93 -0.56 3.92
C ALA A 66 -6.17 -0.83 4.77
N TYR A 67 -7.32 -1.06 4.12
CA TYR A 67 -8.56 -1.43 4.81
C TYR A 67 -8.45 -2.78 5.51
N ARG A 68 -8.00 -3.82 4.78
CA ARG A 68 -7.97 -5.21 5.29
C ARG A 68 -6.98 -5.41 6.43
N TYR A 69 -5.82 -4.75 6.36
CA TYR A 69 -4.73 -4.93 7.32
C TYR A 69 -4.57 -3.73 8.26
N ASN A 70 -5.49 -2.76 8.22
CA ASN A 70 -5.46 -1.52 9.01
C ASN A 70 -4.09 -0.80 8.94
N LEU A 71 -3.60 -0.62 7.71
CA LEU A 71 -2.27 -0.07 7.47
C LEU A 71 -2.28 1.46 7.50
N SER A 72 -1.20 2.05 8.03
CA SER A 72 -0.94 3.48 7.92
C SER A 72 -0.39 3.80 6.54
N LEU A 73 -1.17 4.53 5.73
CA LEU A 73 -0.68 5.08 4.46
C LEU A 73 0.37 6.16 4.69
N GLU A 74 0.30 6.88 5.81
CA GLU A 74 1.31 7.87 6.19
C GLU A 74 2.68 7.23 6.43
N ASP A 75 2.73 6.09 7.13
CA ASP A 75 3.97 5.35 7.37
C ASP A 75 4.56 4.85 6.05
N ALA A 76 3.72 4.37 5.13
CA ALA A 76 4.18 3.98 3.79
C ALA A 76 4.75 5.19 3.03
N MET A 77 4.10 6.36 3.14
CA MET A 77 4.56 7.59 2.49
C MET A 77 5.90 8.07 3.03
N GLN A 78 6.13 7.98 4.33
CA GLN A 78 7.42 8.34 4.94
C GLN A 78 8.58 7.52 4.36
N VAL A 79 8.33 6.25 4.01
CA VAL A 79 9.32 5.36 3.39
C VAL A 79 9.51 5.66 1.91
N VAL A 80 8.44 5.98 1.18
CA VAL A 80 8.51 6.22 -0.27
C VAL A 80 9.10 7.60 -0.60
N ASP A 81 8.79 8.62 0.20
CA ASP A 81 9.13 10.02 -0.05
C ASP A 81 10.61 10.29 -0.41
N PRO A 82 11.60 9.72 0.30
CA PRO A 82 13.02 9.94 0.00
C PRO A 82 13.44 9.45 -1.39
N HIS A 83 12.66 8.56 -2.01
CA HIS A 83 12.97 7.94 -3.30
C HIS A 83 12.24 8.58 -4.49
N LEU A 84 11.37 9.56 -4.23
CA LEU A 84 10.61 10.29 -5.24
C LEU A 84 11.19 11.68 -5.50
N ILE A 85 10.98 12.21 -6.70
CA ILE A 85 11.22 13.63 -7.00
C ILE A 85 10.09 14.50 -6.43
N ALA A 86 10.30 15.83 -6.38
CA ALA A 86 9.36 16.74 -5.72
C ALA A 86 7.94 16.73 -6.30
N SER A 87 7.80 16.69 -7.63
CA SER A 87 6.50 16.59 -8.30
C SER A 87 5.77 15.32 -7.88
N ASP A 88 6.46 14.18 -7.98
CA ASP A 88 5.89 12.87 -7.71
C ASP A 88 5.49 12.74 -6.24
N ARG A 89 6.28 13.31 -5.31
CA ARG A 89 5.91 13.40 -3.89
C ARG A 89 4.58 14.11 -3.69
N SER A 90 4.37 15.26 -4.34
CA SER A 90 3.11 16.00 -4.19
C SER A 90 1.92 15.21 -4.75
N GLU A 91 2.07 14.63 -5.94
CA GLU A 91 1.03 13.84 -6.60
C GLU A 91 0.63 12.62 -5.75
N ILE A 92 1.61 11.86 -5.27
CA ILE A 92 1.35 10.66 -4.48
C ILE A 92 0.76 10.98 -3.12
N ARG A 93 1.12 12.10 -2.50
CA ARG A 93 0.47 12.56 -1.27
C ARG A 93 -1.01 12.88 -1.47
N GLU A 94 -1.38 13.50 -2.59
CA GLU A 94 -2.81 13.72 -2.89
C GLU A 94 -3.55 12.40 -3.13
N ILE A 95 -2.95 11.48 -3.89
CA ILE A 95 -3.53 10.13 -4.08
C ILE A 95 -3.72 9.40 -2.75
N ALA A 96 -2.71 9.43 -1.87
CA ALA A 96 -2.80 8.82 -0.54
C ALA A 96 -3.94 9.42 0.30
N ARG A 97 -4.12 10.75 0.27
CA ARG A 97 -5.25 11.41 0.94
C ARG A 97 -6.59 10.98 0.36
N ASP A 98 -6.70 10.87 -0.96
CA ASP A 98 -7.94 10.44 -1.62
C ASP A 98 -8.29 8.99 -1.29
N ILE A 99 -7.28 8.10 -1.21
CA ILE A 99 -7.47 6.72 -0.77
C ILE A 99 -7.93 6.69 0.69
N GLU A 100 -7.29 7.48 1.56
CA GLU A 100 -7.64 7.53 2.99
C GLU A 100 -9.07 8.05 3.21
N GLN A 101 -9.49 9.08 2.46
CA GLN A 101 -10.87 9.55 2.48
C GLN A 101 -11.86 8.47 2.02
N ARG A 102 -11.52 7.71 0.97
CA ARG A 102 -12.33 6.57 0.51
C ARG A 102 -12.45 5.51 1.60
N ARG A 103 -11.34 5.19 2.28
CA ARG A 103 -11.30 4.23 3.41
C ARG A 103 -12.23 4.67 4.54
N GLN A 104 -12.15 5.94 4.95
CA GLN A 104 -13.02 6.50 6.00
C GLN A 104 -14.51 6.45 5.62
N ARG A 105 -14.86 6.64 4.35
CA ARG A 105 -16.25 6.50 3.89
C ARG A 105 -16.74 5.06 4.02
N ILE A 106 -15.89 4.08 3.70
CA ILE A 106 -16.21 2.65 3.86
C ILE A 106 -16.41 2.31 5.34
N ASP A 107 -15.51 2.80 6.22
CA ASP A 107 -15.63 2.60 7.67
C ASP A 107 -16.95 3.17 8.22
N ARG A 108 -17.35 4.37 7.78
CA ARG A 108 -18.62 4.99 8.19
C ARG A 108 -19.86 4.27 7.64
N ALA A 109 -19.76 3.67 6.46
CA ALA A 109 -20.85 2.94 5.83
C ALA A 109 -21.04 1.52 6.40
N ARG A 110 -20.11 1.04 7.24
CA ARG A 110 -20.22 -0.26 7.89
C ARG A 110 -21.31 -0.19 8.98
N PRO A 111 -22.43 -0.91 8.84
CA PRO A 111 -23.41 -0.99 9.91
C PRO A 111 -22.75 -1.61 11.15
N SER A 112 -23.03 -1.06 12.33
CA SER A 112 -22.63 -1.65 13.61
C SER A 112 -23.14 -3.10 13.68
N SER A 113 -22.25 -4.08 13.84
CA SER A 113 -22.63 -5.48 14.04
C SER A 113 -23.62 -5.59 15.22
N PRO A 114 -24.71 -6.36 15.09
CA PRO A 114 -25.69 -6.55 16.18
C PRO A 114 -25.21 -7.53 17.28
N GLU A 115 -23.90 -7.68 17.53
CA GLU A 115 -23.36 -8.71 18.45
C GLU A 115 -23.27 -8.27 19.93
N ASN A 116 -23.84 -7.12 20.31
CA ASN A 116 -23.94 -6.70 21.72
C ASN A 116 -25.39 -6.46 22.16
N GLN A 117 -26.28 -7.42 21.90
CA GLN A 117 -27.52 -7.56 22.66
C GLN A 117 -27.36 -8.73 23.62
N VAL A 118 -27.02 -8.36 24.84
CA VAL A 118 -26.96 -9.15 26.07
C VAL A 118 -28.24 -9.95 26.25
N GLU A 119 -28.12 -11.28 26.41
CA GLU A 119 -29.14 -12.12 27.06
C GLU A 119 -29.21 -11.75 28.55
N PRO A 120 -30.40 -11.43 29.08
CA PRO A 120 -30.78 -11.78 30.44
C PRO A 120 -31.56 -13.11 30.50
#